data_AF-A0A937F269-F1
#
_entry.id   AF-A0A937F269-F1
#
_cell.length_a   1.000
_cell.length_b   1.000
_cell.length_c   1.000
_cell.angle_alpha   90.00
_cell.angle_beta   90.00
_cell.angle_gamma   90.00
#
_symmetry.space_group_name_H-M   'P 1'
#
loop_
_entity.id
_entity.type
_entity.pdbx_description
1 polymer ?
#
loop_
_entity_poly.entity_id
_entity_poly.type
_entity_poly.pdbx_seq_one_letter_code
_entity_poly.pdbx_strand_id
1 'polypeptide(L)' 'MPQTGKYYVEPLNMRMPTTEMKTLWQSCGATYRTQSDVTWPCIRRLESATVTLKKQRVEEIYQ' A
#
# COMPACT_ATOMS: atom_id res chain seq x y z
N MET A 1 22.95 10.87 -15.99
CA MET A 1 21.54 10.60 -15.69
C MET A 1 21.49 9.29 -14.91
N PRO A 2 20.98 9.23 -13.67
CA PRO A 2 20.91 7.96 -12.97
C PRO A 2 19.91 7.06 -13.68
N GLN A 3 20.38 5.91 -14.15
CA GLN A 3 19.53 4.86 -14.70
C GLN A 3 18.60 4.41 -13.57
N THR A 4 17.31 4.64 -13.74
CA THR A 4 16.25 4.13 -12.87
C THR A 4 16.27 2.60 -12.95
N GLY A 5 17.09 2.00 -12.09
CA GLY A 5 17.22 0.55 -11.98
C GLY A 5 15.86 -0.07 -11.73
N LYS A 6 15.55 -1.13 -12.47
CA LYS A 6 14.39 -1.98 -12.20
C LYS A 6 14.52 -2.49 -10.76
N TYR A 7 13.76 -1.93 -9.83
CA TYR A 7 13.66 -2.47 -8.49
C TYR A 7 13.03 -3.86 -8.61
N TYR A 8 13.76 -4.89 -8.20
CA TYR A 8 13.18 -6.22 -8.08
C TYR A 8 12.23 -6.18 -6.88
N VAL A 9 10.93 -6.15 -7.18
CA VAL A 9 9.88 -6.27 -6.17
C VAL A 9 9.49 -7.73 -6.12
N GLU A 10 9.75 -8.39 -5.00
CA GLU A 10 9.31 -9.75 -4.80
C GLU A 10 7.76 -9.79 -4.78
N PRO A 11 7.13 -10.66 -5.58
CA PRO A 11 5.67 -10.75 -5.59
C PRO A 11 5.17 -11.30 -4.26
N LEU A 12 4.32 -10.54 -3.58
CA LEU A 12 3.65 -10.95 -2.35
C LEU A 12 2.21 -11.39 -2.64
N ASN A 13 1.88 -12.63 -2.31
CA ASN A 13 0.51 -13.11 -2.35
C ASN A 13 -0.22 -12.76 -1.04
N MET A 14 -1.25 -11.92 -1.13
CA MET A 14 -2.08 -11.54 0.01
C MET A 14 -3.42 -12.29 -0.03
N ARG A 15 -3.84 -12.84 1.11
CA ARG A 15 -5.20 -13.35 1.27
C ARG A 15 -6.13 -12.18 1.55
N MET A 16 -7.24 -12.12 0.81
CA MET A 16 -8.25 -11.07 0.91
C MET A 16 -9.63 -11.73 0.85
N PRO A 17 -10.65 -11.20 1.55
CA PRO A 17 -11.99 -11.73 1.39
C PRO A 17 -12.51 -11.47 -0.03
N THR A 18 -13.37 -12.36 -0.51
CA THR A 18 -13.80 -12.40 -1.92
C THR A 18 -14.50 -11.11 -2.35
N THR A 19 -15.22 -10.46 -1.44
CA THR A 19 -15.91 -9.20 -1.67
C THR A 19 -14.96 -8.07 -2.02
N GLU A 20 -13.88 -7.90 -1.25
CA GLU A 20 -12.87 -6.88 -1.44
C GLU A 20 -12.02 -7.16 -2.68
N MET A 21 -11.76 -8.45 -2.96
CA MET A 21 -11.10 -8.86 -4.21
C MET A 21 -11.93 -8.46 -5.44
N LYS A 22 -13.26 -8.59 -5.38
CA LYS A 22 -14.15 -8.13 -6.45
C LYS A 22 -14.09 -6.62 -6.63
N THR A 23 -14.07 -5.85 -5.53
CA THR A 23 -13.91 -4.40 -5.58
C THR A 23 -12.57 -3.99 -6.19
N LEU A 24 -11.48 -4.69 -5.85
CA LEU A 24 -10.16 -4.46 -6.43
C LEU A 24 -10.18 -4.68 -7.95
N TRP A 25 -10.79 -5.77 -8.43
CA TRP A 25 -10.90 -6.04 -9.87
C TRP A 25 -11.72 -4.98 -10.60
N GLN A 26 -12.83 -4.53 -10.02
CA GLN A 26 -13.63 -3.44 -10.58
C GLN A 26 -12.81 -2.15 -10.69
N SER A 27 -12.05 -1.81 -9.65
CA SER A 27 -11.15 -0.63 -9.65
C SER A 27 -10.06 -0.75 -10.72
N CYS A 28 -9.43 -1.92 -10.86
CA CYS A 28 -8.43 -2.19 -11.89
C CYS A 28 -9.04 -2.02 -13.30
N GLY A 29 -10.23 -2.59 -13.53
CA GLY A 29 -10.93 -2.48 -14.82
C GLY A 29 -11.35 -1.05 -15.15
N ALA A 30 -11.85 -0.28 -14.17
CA ALA A 30 -12.25 1.10 -14.37
C ALA A 30 -11.08 2.06 -14.62
N THR A 31 -9.89 1.74 -14.08
CA THR A 31 -8.71 2.62 -14.17
C THR A 31 -7.68 2.15 -15.19
N TYR A 32 -7.86 0.97 -15.79
CA TYR A 32 -6.89 0.30 -16.67
C TYR A 32 -5.51 0.13 -16.02
N ARG A 33 -5.50 -0.18 -14.71
CA ARG A 33 -4.27 -0.35 -13.91
C ARG A 33 -4.14 -1.76 -13.36
N THR A 34 -2.92 -2.15 -13.03
CA THR A 34 -2.67 -3.44 -12.38
C THR A 34 -3.09 -3.42 -10.91
N GLN A 35 -3.28 -4.61 -10.31
CA GLN A 35 -3.57 -4.72 -8.88
C GLN A 35 -2.47 -4.07 -8.03
N SER A 36 -1.20 -4.20 -8.42
CA SER A 36 -0.07 -3.56 -7.73
C SER A 36 -0.15 -2.04 -7.79
N ASP A 37 -0.47 -1.46 -8.94
CA ASP A 37 -0.61 -0.01 -9.10
C ASP A 37 -1.74 0.56 -8.23
N VAL A 38 -2.82 -0.21 -8.04
CA VAL A 38 -3.98 0.18 -7.23
C VAL A 38 -3.72 -0.02 -5.74
N THR A 39 -3.02 -1.08 -5.35
CA THR A 39 -2.80 -1.43 -3.93
C THR A 39 -1.61 -0.70 -3.31
N TRP A 40 -0.56 -0.40 -4.07
CA TRP A 40 0.65 0.24 -3.56
C TRP A 40 0.41 1.61 -2.88
N PRO A 41 -0.44 2.51 -3.42
CA PRO A 41 -0.77 3.76 -2.76
C PRO A 41 -1.46 3.55 -1.41
N CYS A 42 -2.30 2.51 -1.27
CA CYS A 42 -2.97 2.20 -0.01
C CYS A 42 -1.96 1.74 1.05
N ILE A 43 -1.01 0.87 0.67
CA ILE A 43 0.07 0.42 1.55
C ILE A 43 0.89 1.62 2.04
N ARG A 44 1.31 2.51 1.14
CA ARG A 44 2.08 3.72 1.47
C ARG A 44 1.34 4.64 2.44
N ARG A 45 0.02 4.79 2.28
CA ARG A 45 -0.81 5.58 3.21
C ARG A 45 -0.86 4.92 4.59
N LEU A 46 -1.05 3.60 4.66
CA LEU A 46 -1.03 2.86 5.94
C LEU A 46 0.32 2.98 6.64
N GLU A 47 1.43 2.84 5.92
CA GLU A 47 2.77 3.05 6.46
C GLU A 47 2.91 4.45 7.06
N SER A 48 2.50 5.50 6.34
CA SER A 48 2.56 6.87 6.87
C SER A 48 1.69 7.09 8.12
N ALA A 49 0.50 6.48 8.16
CA ALA A 49 -0.39 6.58 9.32
C ALA A 49 0.21 5.86 10.53
N THR A 50 0.79 4.67 10.35
CA THR A 50 1.43 3.92 11.45
C THR A 50 2.65 4.64 12.02
N VAL A 51 3.46 5.31 11.18
CA VAL A 51 4.57 6.15 11.66
C VAL A 51 4.05 7.32 12.49
N THR A 52 2.98 7.96 12.04
CA THR A 52 2.37 9.09 12.74
C THR A 52 1.82 8.68 14.11
N LEU A 53 1.07 7.57 14.18
CA LEU A 53 0.53 7.03 15.43
C LEU A 53 1.62 6.61 16.42
N LYS A 54 2.72 6.01 15.92
CA LYS A 54 3.88 5.67 16.75
C LYS A 54 4.52 6.92 17.36
N LYS A 55 4.62 8.02 16.59
CA LYS A 55 5.18 9.28 17.08
C LYS A 55 4.31 9.91 18.17
N GLN A 56 2.99 9.96 17.97
CA GLN A 56 2.05 10.48 18.96
C GLN A 56 2.12 9.69 20.27
N ARG A 57 2.14 8.36 20.19
CA ARG A 57 2.27 7.50 21.39
C ARG A 57 3.58 7.71 22.14
N VAL A 58 4.68 7.98 21.43
CA VAL A 58 5.95 8.33 22.06
C VAL A 58 5.83 9.66 22.79
N GLU A 59 5.28 10.69 22.15
CA GLU A 59 5.06 12.01 22.77
C GLU A 59 4.17 11.93 24.02
N GLU A 60 3.12 11.08 24.03
CA GLU A 60 2.26 10.83 25.19
C GLU A 60 2.97 10.13 26.36
N ILE A 61 3.99 9.29 26.09
CA ILE A 61 4.75 8.58 27.15
C ILE A 61 5.79 9.49 27.80
N TYR A 62 6.30 10.47 27.06
CA TYR A 62 7.35 11.39 27.52
C TYR A 62 6.80 12.74 28.03
N GLN A 63 5.48 12.91 28.14
CA GLN A 63 4.82 13.99 28.88
C GLN A 63 4.30 13.50 30.23
#